data_AF-A0A3M1AJM4-F1
#
_entry.id   AF-A0A3M1AJM4-F1
#
_cell.length_a   1.000
_cell.length_b   1.000
_cell.length_c   1.000
_cell.angle_alpha   90.00
_cell.angle_beta   90.00
_cell.angle_gamma   90.00
#
_symmetry.space_group_name_H-M   'P 1'
#
loop_
_entity.id
_entity.type
_entity.pdbx_description
1 polymer ?
#
loop_
_entity_poly.entity_id
_entity_poly.type
_entity_poly.pdbx_seq_one_letter_code
_entity_poly.pdbx_strand_id
1 'polypeptide(L)'
;MSGWKRYLLVFVLSCLGSFFLMAQECCQLFDTDCDGMLNFRDQCPNDPDNDIDGDGICGDEDACPEIHDDFDGDGVSCPDDNCPADFNPDQADGDGDAVGDACDNCPNDPNGPNEDCDGDPATPDEQCDDGDNDGFGDVCDPCPDDPDNACQEEGRVLINEIMYDPSAVSDSVGEWIELVNLGPGVVDIVGWTILDASNAFAIIGEGESSVQLLPGQFYLLGKSDQPSINGGVPNVRTIFSFGLSNASDEVILQDANGLDVDRVLYNEGGGWPACSGASLARIDTDPTDADGDGIPDSSNDPTNWACATATYGAGDKGTPGTEN
;
A
#
# COMPACT_ATOMS: atom_id res chain seq x y z
N MET A 1 -22.53 57.33 -2.02
CA MET A 1 -22.10 56.50 -3.18
C MET A 1 -21.33 57.36 -4.18
N SER A 2 -20.04 57.66 -3.99
CA SER A 2 -19.24 58.26 -5.09
C SER A 2 -17.71 58.29 -4.89
N GLY A 3 -17.15 57.56 -3.92
CA GLY A 3 -15.70 57.60 -3.64
C GLY A 3 -14.88 56.51 -4.35
N TRP A 4 -15.46 55.32 -4.54
CA TRP A 4 -14.70 54.14 -4.97
C TRP A 4 -14.63 53.97 -6.49
N LYS A 5 -15.58 54.53 -7.25
CA LYS A 5 -15.56 54.47 -8.73
C LYS A 5 -14.51 55.38 -9.39
N ARG A 6 -13.88 56.29 -8.64
CA ARG A 6 -12.83 57.20 -9.18
C ARG A 6 -11.41 56.68 -9.00
N TYR A 7 -11.16 55.74 -8.08
CA TYR A 7 -9.84 55.14 -7.92
C TYR A 7 -9.59 54.03 -8.96
N LEU A 8 -10.62 53.24 -9.30
CA LEU A 8 -10.52 52.20 -10.33
C LEU A 8 -10.30 52.78 -11.74
N LEU A 9 -10.88 53.94 -12.06
CA LEU A 9 -10.81 54.54 -13.40
C LEU A 9 -9.50 55.29 -13.69
N VAL A 10 -8.74 55.65 -12.65
CA VAL A 10 -7.48 56.42 -12.79
C VAL A 10 -6.27 55.50 -12.97
N PHE A 11 -6.32 54.26 -12.46
CA PHE A 11 -5.24 53.27 -12.62
C PHE A 11 -5.33 52.44 -13.92
N VAL A 12 -6.53 52.28 -14.50
CA VAL A 12 -6.69 51.57 -15.79
C VAL A 12 -6.12 52.39 -16.96
N LEU A 13 -6.02 53.73 -16.84
CA LEU A 13 -5.48 54.59 -17.90
C LEU A 13 -3.93 54.64 -17.95
N SER A 14 -3.21 54.13 -16.95
CA SER A 14 -1.74 54.27 -16.88
C SER A 14 -0.95 53.19 -17.62
N CYS A 15 -1.52 52.01 -17.90
CA CYS A 15 -0.82 50.96 -18.65
C CYS A 15 -0.84 51.24 -20.19
N LEU A 16 -1.60 52.25 -20.66
CA LEU A 16 -1.65 52.70 -22.07
C LEU A 16 -0.65 53.82 -22.43
N GLY A 17 0.15 54.31 -21.48
CA GLY A 17 0.96 55.51 -21.62
C GLY A 17 2.46 55.22 -21.62
N SER A 18 3.08 55.35 -22.79
CA SER A 18 4.52 55.20 -23.04
C SER A 18 5.43 55.85 -21.99
N PHE A 19 5.92 55.07 -21.01
CA PHE A 19 7.13 55.37 -20.24
C PHE A 19 7.74 54.06 -19.76
N PHE A 20 8.97 53.81 -20.19
CA PHE A 20 9.79 52.60 -20.00
C PHE A 20 10.05 52.18 -18.52
N LEU A 21 9.49 52.92 -17.55
CA LEU A 21 9.55 52.62 -16.11
C LEU A 21 8.22 52.09 -15.52
N MET A 22 7.11 52.11 -16.27
CA MET A 22 5.78 51.66 -15.79
C MET A 22 5.48 50.17 -16.10
N ALA A 23 6.22 49.55 -17.02
CA ALA A 23 5.97 48.17 -17.44
C ALA A 23 6.27 47.15 -16.32
N GLN A 24 7.31 47.39 -15.52
CA GLN A 24 7.75 46.47 -14.48
C GLN A 24 6.80 46.39 -13.27
N GLU A 25 5.91 47.37 -13.10
CA GLU A 25 4.92 47.38 -12.00
C GLU A 25 3.54 46.84 -12.42
N CYS A 26 3.19 46.80 -13.73
CA CYS A 26 1.96 46.12 -14.20
C CYS A 26 2.11 44.58 -14.06
N CYS A 27 3.30 44.05 -14.41
CA CYS A 27 3.85 42.70 -14.26
C CYS A 27 3.73 41.98 -12.90
N GLN A 28 3.30 42.69 -11.85
CA GLN A 28 3.37 42.19 -10.47
C GLN A 28 2.04 42.38 -9.74
N LEU A 29 1.06 43.02 -10.39
CA LEU A 29 -0.19 43.43 -9.76
C LEU A 29 -1.44 42.96 -10.50
N PHE A 30 -1.39 42.76 -11.82
CA PHE A 30 -2.57 42.40 -12.62
C PHE A 30 -2.30 41.48 -13.83
N ASP A 31 -1.03 41.15 -14.06
CA ASP A 31 -0.45 40.41 -15.17
C ASP A 31 0.71 39.64 -14.50
N THR A 32 0.50 38.36 -14.19
CA THR A 32 1.41 37.59 -13.31
C THR A 32 2.68 37.15 -14.04
N ASP A 33 2.53 36.72 -15.28
CA ASP A 33 3.60 36.18 -16.13
C ASP A 33 4.25 37.23 -17.04
N CYS A 34 3.68 38.44 -17.10
CA CYS A 34 4.19 39.59 -17.84
C CYS A 34 4.07 39.52 -19.36
N ASP A 35 3.14 38.73 -19.88
CA ASP A 35 2.94 38.55 -21.33
C ASP A 35 2.19 39.73 -22.00
N GLY A 36 1.61 40.63 -21.18
CA GLY A 36 0.84 41.79 -21.63
C GLY A 36 -0.67 41.54 -21.73
N MET A 37 -1.14 40.37 -21.34
CA MET A 37 -2.51 40.07 -20.98
C MET A 37 -2.72 40.34 -19.49
N LEU A 38 -3.97 40.53 -19.09
CA LEU A 38 -4.31 40.75 -17.67
C LEU A 38 -4.94 39.48 -17.19
N ASN A 39 -4.63 39.00 -15.97
CA ASN A 39 -5.05 37.69 -15.45
C ASN A 39 -6.56 37.37 -15.62
N PHE A 40 -7.44 38.39 -15.67
CA PHE A 40 -8.89 38.18 -15.85
C PHE A 40 -9.35 38.02 -17.31
N ARG A 41 -8.44 38.19 -18.27
CA ARG A 41 -8.60 38.02 -19.72
C ARG A 41 -7.58 37.05 -20.30
N ASP A 42 -6.65 36.66 -19.47
CA ASP A 42 -5.63 35.69 -19.76
C ASP A 42 -6.21 34.30 -19.52
N GLN A 43 -6.08 33.43 -20.52
CA GLN A 43 -6.46 32.03 -20.37
C GLN A 43 -5.39 31.24 -19.64
N CYS A 44 -4.15 31.74 -19.66
CA CYS A 44 -2.96 31.15 -19.08
C CYS A 44 -2.25 32.16 -18.16
N PRO A 45 -2.90 32.57 -17.04
CA PRO A 45 -2.46 33.73 -16.25
C PRO A 45 -1.16 33.57 -15.49
N ASN A 46 -0.43 32.47 -15.67
CA ASN A 46 0.87 32.21 -15.07
C ASN A 46 1.92 31.79 -16.11
N ASP A 47 1.55 31.72 -17.39
CA ASP A 47 2.37 31.23 -18.47
C ASP A 47 2.55 32.32 -19.54
N PRO A 48 3.77 32.88 -19.67
CA PRO A 48 4.00 33.94 -20.62
C PRO A 48 3.91 33.51 -22.08
N ASP A 49 4.02 32.21 -22.35
CA ASP A 49 3.99 31.65 -23.69
C ASP A 49 2.55 31.32 -24.15
N ASN A 50 1.61 31.20 -23.20
CA ASN A 50 0.19 30.88 -23.39
C ASN A 50 -0.04 29.53 -24.11
N ASP A 51 -1.31 29.25 -24.44
CA ASP A 51 -1.75 28.21 -25.36
C ASP A 51 -1.26 28.51 -26.80
N ILE A 52 -0.01 28.14 -27.09
CA ILE A 52 0.69 28.41 -28.36
C ILE A 52 -0.01 27.70 -29.53
N ASP A 53 -0.53 26.51 -29.29
CA ASP A 53 -0.99 25.59 -30.32
C ASP A 53 -2.53 25.65 -30.53
N GLY A 54 -3.24 26.22 -29.55
CA GLY A 54 -4.66 26.52 -29.57
C GLY A 54 -5.57 25.37 -29.15
N ASP A 55 -5.05 24.36 -28.45
CA ASP A 55 -5.80 23.19 -28.00
C ASP A 55 -6.57 23.41 -26.68
N GLY A 56 -6.22 24.48 -25.95
CA GLY A 56 -6.85 24.90 -24.72
C GLY A 56 -6.06 24.61 -23.43
N ILE A 57 -4.86 24.04 -23.53
CA ILE A 57 -3.91 23.84 -22.43
C ILE A 57 -2.84 24.95 -22.48
N CYS A 58 -2.34 25.38 -21.32
CA CYS A 58 -1.30 26.40 -21.26
C CYS A 58 0.07 25.76 -21.47
N GLY A 59 0.99 26.42 -22.18
CA GLY A 59 2.24 25.82 -22.63
C GLY A 59 3.19 25.36 -21.51
N ASP A 60 3.00 25.83 -20.28
CA ASP A 60 3.74 25.36 -19.10
C ASP A 60 3.19 24.07 -18.49
N GLU A 61 1.93 23.74 -18.74
CA GLU A 61 1.24 22.52 -18.32
C GLU A 61 0.95 21.57 -19.51
N ASP A 62 1.22 22.02 -20.73
CA ASP A 62 1.05 21.25 -21.96
C ASP A 62 2.28 20.38 -22.20
N ALA A 63 2.09 19.06 -22.31
CA ALA A 63 3.13 18.13 -22.71
C ALA A 63 3.57 18.34 -24.18
N CYS A 64 2.71 18.95 -24.99
CA CYS A 64 2.88 19.23 -26.41
C CYS A 64 2.70 20.73 -26.75
N PRO A 65 3.48 21.64 -26.13
CA PRO A 65 3.23 23.08 -26.20
C PRO A 65 3.43 23.70 -27.60
N GLU A 66 4.00 22.98 -28.57
CA GLU A 66 4.08 23.42 -29.97
C GLU A 66 3.60 22.33 -30.94
N ILE A 67 2.89 22.73 -32.01
CA ILE A 67 2.53 21.80 -33.09
C ILE A 67 3.78 21.18 -33.72
N HIS A 68 3.84 19.85 -33.78
CA HIS A 68 4.94 19.05 -34.35
C HIS A 68 6.25 19.06 -33.55
N ASP A 69 6.23 19.32 -32.25
CA ASP A 69 7.39 19.02 -31.39
C ASP A 69 7.51 17.50 -31.12
N ASP A 70 8.75 17.06 -30.95
CA ASP A 70 9.16 15.68 -30.64
C ASP A 70 9.90 15.79 -29.29
N PHE A 71 9.11 15.92 -28.22
CA PHE A 71 9.56 16.41 -26.92
C PHE A 71 10.54 15.42 -26.26
N ASP A 72 10.29 14.13 -26.41
CA ASP A 72 11.11 13.04 -25.87
C ASP A 72 12.19 12.53 -26.86
N GLY A 73 12.12 12.90 -28.14
CA GLY A 73 13.06 12.53 -29.18
C GLY A 73 12.88 11.11 -29.73
N ASP A 74 11.69 10.54 -29.63
CA ASP A 74 11.37 9.18 -30.07
C ASP A 74 11.18 9.05 -31.59
N GLY A 75 10.98 10.18 -32.28
CA GLY A 75 10.83 10.30 -33.72
C GLY A 75 9.39 10.25 -34.23
N VAL A 76 8.42 10.21 -33.32
CA VAL A 76 7.03 10.59 -33.49
C VAL A 76 6.87 12.00 -32.90
N SER A 77 5.89 12.75 -33.38
CA SER A 77 5.74 14.13 -32.92
C SER A 77 4.29 14.41 -32.59
N CYS A 78 4.07 15.30 -31.63
CA CYS A 78 2.73 15.70 -31.24
C CYS A 78 1.93 16.24 -32.45
N PRO A 79 0.62 15.94 -32.56
CA PRO A 79 -0.21 15.15 -31.62
C PRO A 79 -0.31 13.66 -32.00
N ASP A 80 0.56 13.17 -32.90
CA ASP A 80 0.53 11.78 -33.35
C ASP A 80 1.26 10.83 -32.37
N ASP A 81 1.82 11.37 -31.28
CA ASP A 81 2.54 10.67 -30.22
C ASP A 81 1.60 10.31 -29.05
N ASN A 82 1.45 9.02 -28.76
CA ASN A 82 0.62 8.53 -27.66
C ASN A 82 1.33 8.52 -26.29
N CYS A 83 2.61 8.89 -26.22
CA CYS A 83 3.32 9.19 -24.98
C CYS A 83 4.28 10.39 -25.14
N PRO A 84 3.76 11.62 -25.27
CA PRO A 84 4.58 12.80 -25.59
C PRO A 84 5.80 13.08 -24.71
N ALA A 85 5.79 12.59 -23.46
CA ALA A 85 6.86 12.77 -22.49
C ALA A 85 7.79 11.55 -22.34
N ASP A 86 7.41 10.39 -22.89
CA ASP A 86 8.06 9.09 -22.62
C ASP A 86 8.41 8.34 -23.90
N PHE A 87 9.72 8.26 -24.18
CA PHE A 87 10.29 7.68 -25.39
C PHE A 87 9.68 6.31 -25.78
N ASN A 88 8.85 6.27 -26.82
CA ASN A 88 8.19 5.07 -27.31
C ASN A 88 8.03 4.99 -28.86
N PRO A 89 9.13 4.85 -29.64
CA PRO A 89 9.09 4.95 -31.11
C PRO A 89 8.21 3.92 -31.83
N ASP A 90 7.78 2.87 -31.13
CA ASP A 90 6.87 1.85 -31.65
C ASP A 90 5.39 2.19 -31.44
N GLN A 91 5.08 3.19 -30.61
CA GLN A 91 3.73 3.69 -30.31
C GLN A 91 2.81 2.53 -29.95
N ALA A 92 3.32 1.61 -29.13
CA ALA A 92 2.54 0.50 -28.63
C ALA A 92 1.40 1.02 -27.75
N ASP A 93 0.22 0.43 -27.90
CA ASP A 93 -1.03 0.74 -27.21
C ASP A 93 -1.81 -0.57 -27.19
N GLY A 94 -1.64 -1.31 -26.10
CA GLY A 94 -2.06 -2.70 -25.94
C GLY A 94 -3.57 -2.88 -25.93
N ASP A 95 -4.29 -1.89 -25.41
CA ASP A 95 -5.74 -1.95 -25.18
C ASP A 95 -6.57 -1.01 -26.07
N GLY A 96 -5.92 -0.09 -26.76
CA GLY A 96 -6.49 0.78 -27.78
C GLY A 96 -7.18 2.01 -27.24
N ASP A 97 -6.75 2.52 -26.09
CA ASP A 97 -7.36 3.66 -25.42
C ASP A 97 -6.72 5.02 -25.77
N ALA A 98 -5.64 4.99 -26.56
CA ALA A 98 -4.84 6.12 -27.04
C ALA A 98 -3.80 6.71 -26.06
N VAL A 99 -3.59 6.09 -24.90
CA VAL A 99 -2.37 6.24 -24.09
C VAL A 99 -1.41 5.11 -24.48
N GLY A 100 -0.12 5.39 -24.65
CA GLY A 100 0.83 4.35 -25.04
C GLY A 100 1.30 3.49 -23.86
N ASP A 101 1.66 2.22 -24.13
CA ASP A 101 2.17 1.26 -23.13
C ASP A 101 3.35 1.81 -22.28
N ALA A 102 4.05 2.84 -22.77
CA ALA A 102 5.19 3.46 -22.10
C ALA A 102 4.80 4.46 -21.01
N CYS A 103 3.60 5.04 -21.11
CA CYS A 103 3.07 6.07 -20.22
C CYS A 103 1.68 5.72 -19.65
N ASP A 104 1.21 4.49 -19.90
CA ASP A 104 -0.02 3.93 -19.36
C ASP A 104 0.27 3.08 -18.12
N ASN A 105 -0.38 3.40 -16.99
CA ASN A 105 -0.27 2.63 -15.74
C ASN A 105 -1.14 1.35 -15.76
N CYS A 106 -1.98 1.16 -16.78
CA CYS A 106 -2.76 -0.03 -17.04
C CYS A 106 -2.67 -0.50 -18.52
N PRO A 107 -1.50 -0.95 -19.04
CA PRO A 107 -1.26 -1.21 -20.48
C PRO A 107 -2.14 -2.25 -21.20
N ASN A 108 -3.09 -2.86 -20.51
CA ASN A 108 -3.99 -3.89 -21.04
C ASN A 108 -5.46 -3.65 -20.67
N ASP A 109 -5.78 -2.59 -19.94
CA ASP A 109 -7.10 -2.30 -19.41
C ASP A 109 -7.46 -0.83 -19.68
N PRO A 110 -8.37 -0.55 -20.64
CA PRO A 110 -8.60 0.81 -21.14
C PRO A 110 -8.96 1.79 -20.02
N ASN A 111 -8.07 2.75 -19.76
CA ASN A 111 -8.25 3.88 -18.86
C ASN A 111 -8.28 5.22 -19.63
N GLY A 112 -7.76 5.30 -20.86
CA GLY A 112 -8.11 6.34 -21.85
C GLY A 112 -7.41 7.70 -21.71
N PRO A 113 -7.57 8.60 -22.69
CA PRO A 113 -6.64 9.70 -22.94
C PRO A 113 -7.11 11.06 -22.38
N ASN A 114 -8.26 11.12 -21.70
CA ASN A 114 -8.79 12.34 -21.06
C ASN A 114 -8.63 12.29 -19.53
N GLU A 115 -7.84 11.35 -19.03
CA GLU A 115 -7.72 11.09 -17.61
C GLU A 115 -6.45 11.78 -17.10
N ASP A 116 -6.70 12.74 -16.22
CA ASP A 116 -5.74 13.61 -15.56
C ASP A 116 -4.93 12.78 -14.54
N CYS A 117 -3.91 12.11 -15.07
CA CYS A 117 -2.84 11.52 -14.29
C CYS A 117 -1.80 12.60 -13.83
N ASP A 118 -2.07 13.91 -14.04
CA ASP A 118 -1.14 15.03 -13.76
C ASP A 118 -1.42 15.77 -12.43
N GLY A 119 -2.59 15.54 -11.82
CA GLY A 119 -2.94 16.00 -10.48
C GLY A 119 -3.71 17.33 -10.44
N ASP A 120 -4.48 17.69 -11.47
CA ASP A 120 -5.35 18.88 -11.44
C ASP A 120 -6.59 18.67 -10.51
N PRO A 121 -6.70 19.43 -9.40
CA PRO A 121 -7.85 19.37 -8.50
C PRO A 121 -9.20 19.82 -9.13
N ALA A 122 -9.23 20.28 -10.38
CA ALA A 122 -10.44 20.74 -11.08
C ALA A 122 -11.27 19.60 -11.70
N THR A 123 -10.68 18.44 -11.98
CA THR A 123 -11.33 17.28 -12.58
C THR A 123 -10.95 15.98 -11.86
N PRO A 124 -11.55 15.69 -10.68
CA PRO A 124 -11.36 14.38 -10.06
C PRO A 124 -12.02 13.32 -10.93
N ASP A 125 -11.23 12.45 -11.57
CA ASP A 125 -11.74 11.21 -12.19
C ASP A 125 -11.04 9.99 -11.59
N GLU A 126 -11.83 9.00 -11.19
CA GLU A 126 -11.49 7.91 -10.26
C GLU A 126 -10.72 6.74 -10.93
N GLN A 127 -10.08 6.96 -12.08
CA GLN A 127 -9.60 5.86 -12.97
C GLN A 127 -8.08 5.87 -13.24
N CYS A 128 -7.41 7.03 -13.07
CA CYS A 128 -5.94 7.18 -12.93
C CYS A 128 -5.47 7.09 -11.46
N ASP A 129 -6.41 6.90 -10.50
CA ASP A 129 -6.05 6.79 -9.09
C ASP A 129 -5.04 5.65 -8.95
N ASP A 130 -3.89 5.95 -8.35
CA ASP A 130 -2.89 5.01 -7.89
C ASP A 130 -2.83 5.22 -6.38
N GLY A 131 -3.78 4.58 -5.69
CA GLY A 131 -4.13 4.85 -4.30
C GLY A 131 -2.93 4.69 -3.36
N ASP A 132 -1.99 3.84 -3.74
CA ASP A 132 -0.81 3.50 -2.97
C ASP A 132 0.53 3.98 -3.57
N ASN A 133 0.52 4.46 -4.82
CA ASN A 133 1.65 4.99 -5.59
C ASN A 133 2.70 3.95 -5.98
N ASP A 134 2.26 2.76 -6.43
CA ASP A 134 3.15 1.69 -6.90
C ASP A 134 3.41 1.67 -8.41
N GLY A 135 2.71 2.52 -9.16
CA GLY A 135 2.81 2.64 -10.61
C GLY A 135 1.82 1.79 -11.40
N PHE A 136 0.90 1.06 -10.74
CA PHE A 136 -0.31 0.49 -11.32
C PHE A 136 -1.50 1.39 -10.97
N GLY A 137 -2.43 1.60 -11.91
CA GLY A 137 -3.67 2.31 -11.60
C GLY A 137 -4.66 1.39 -10.87
N ASP A 138 -5.43 1.88 -9.90
CA ASP A 138 -6.43 1.19 -9.07
C ASP A 138 -7.34 0.21 -9.84
N VAL A 139 -7.57 0.47 -11.13
CA VAL A 139 -8.41 -0.36 -12.02
C VAL A 139 -7.73 -1.69 -12.38
N CYS A 140 -6.42 -1.67 -12.62
CA CYS A 140 -5.60 -2.82 -12.98
C CYS A 140 -4.62 -3.23 -11.88
N ASP A 141 -4.54 -2.43 -10.82
CA ASP A 141 -3.82 -2.70 -9.60
C ASP A 141 -4.56 -3.83 -8.86
N PRO A 142 -3.91 -4.97 -8.66
CA PRO A 142 -4.52 -6.06 -7.92
C PRO A 142 -4.79 -5.71 -6.43
N CYS A 143 -4.12 -4.70 -5.88
CA CYS A 143 -4.13 -4.26 -4.49
C CYS A 143 -4.14 -2.72 -4.33
N PRO A 144 -5.22 -2.00 -4.71
CA PRO A 144 -5.29 -0.52 -4.81
C PRO A 144 -4.98 0.35 -3.57
N ASP A 145 -4.63 -0.27 -2.44
CA ASP A 145 -4.33 0.39 -1.17
C ASP A 145 -2.99 -0.13 -0.57
N ASP A 146 -2.19 -0.89 -1.31
CA ASP A 146 -0.97 -1.60 -0.87
C ASP A 146 0.13 -1.61 -1.97
N PRO A 147 1.15 -0.73 -1.86
CA PRO A 147 2.05 -0.43 -2.97
C PRO A 147 3.08 -1.50 -3.28
N ASP A 148 3.02 -2.62 -2.55
CA ASP A 148 3.87 -3.78 -2.78
C ASP A 148 3.08 -4.93 -3.44
N ASN A 149 1.81 -4.71 -3.84
CA ASN A 149 0.93 -5.68 -4.48
C ASN A 149 0.74 -6.99 -3.68
N ALA A 150 0.89 -6.91 -2.35
CA ALA A 150 1.02 -8.08 -1.47
C ALA A 150 -0.32 -8.76 -1.12
N CYS A 151 -1.45 -8.30 -1.68
CA CYS A 151 -2.74 -8.97 -1.59
C CYS A 151 -2.90 -10.16 -2.57
N GLN A 152 -1.96 -10.36 -3.52
CA GLN A 152 -2.01 -11.42 -4.54
C GLN A 152 -1.26 -12.72 -4.19
N GLU A 153 -0.63 -12.82 -3.01
CA GLU A 153 -0.07 -14.10 -2.58
C GLU A 153 -1.22 -15.07 -2.21
N GLU A 154 -1.66 -15.87 -3.18
CA GLU A 154 -2.51 -17.06 -3.05
C GLU A 154 -1.93 -18.00 -1.97
N GLY A 155 -2.23 -17.77 -0.69
CA GLY A 155 -1.55 -18.50 0.38
C GLY A 155 -1.27 -17.77 1.68
N ARG A 156 -1.74 -16.53 1.86
CA ARG A 156 -1.38 -15.67 3.00
C ARG A 156 -1.85 -16.19 4.38
N VAL A 157 -1.12 -17.17 4.91
CA VAL A 157 -1.28 -17.73 6.25
C VAL A 157 -0.15 -17.20 7.13
N LEU A 158 -0.48 -16.39 8.11
CA LEU A 158 0.48 -15.74 9.01
C LEU A 158 0.37 -16.28 10.43
N ILE A 159 1.44 -16.10 11.19
CA ILE A 159 1.44 -16.23 12.66
C ILE A 159 0.71 -15.01 13.22
N ASN A 160 -0.44 -15.25 13.85
CA ASN A 160 -1.35 -14.22 14.35
C ASN A 160 -1.12 -13.88 15.82
N GLU A 161 -0.89 -14.91 16.63
CA GLU A 161 -0.88 -14.77 18.08
C GLU A 161 0.01 -15.84 18.72
N ILE A 162 0.84 -15.43 19.68
CA ILE A 162 1.82 -16.30 20.36
C ILE A 162 1.66 -16.15 21.87
N MET A 163 1.21 -17.21 22.55
CA MET A 163 1.23 -17.29 24.01
C MET A 163 2.52 -17.98 24.46
N TYR A 164 3.54 -17.18 24.76
CA TYR A 164 4.87 -17.65 25.13
C TYR A 164 5.13 -17.63 26.65
N ASP A 165 4.33 -16.92 27.45
CA ASP A 165 4.51 -16.80 28.91
C ASP A 165 3.16 -16.85 29.67
N PRO A 166 2.45 -18.00 29.64
CA PRO A 166 1.17 -18.16 30.33
C PRO A 166 1.33 -18.05 31.85
N SER A 167 0.36 -17.42 32.52
CA SER A 167 0.39 -17.21 33.98
C SER A 167 -0.67 -18.00 34.73
N ALA A 168 -1.78 -18.36 34.06
CA ALA A 168 -2.89 -19.10 34.67
C ALA A 168 -2.60 -20.61 34.76
N VAL A 169 -1.77 -21.12 33.85
CA VAL A 169 -1.25 -22.50 33.83
C VAL A 169 0.24 -22.48 33.49
N SER A 170 0.96 -23.60 33.68
CA SER A 170 2.39 -23.65 33.36
C SER A 170 2.64 -23.73 31.85
N ASP A 171 3.77 -23.22 31.42
CA ASP A 171 4.34 -23.25 30.06
C ASP A 171 4.25 -24.63 29.39
N SER A 172 4.48 -25.71 30.16
CA SER A 172 4.40 -27.09 29.65
C SER A 172 3.03 -27.52 29.11
N VAL A 173 1.97 -26.75 29.38
CA VAL A 173 0.61 -27.00 28.89
C VAL A 173 -0.09 -25.76 28.34
N GLY A 174 0.35 -24.55 28.72
CA GLY A 174 -0.33 -23.29 28.43
C GLY A 174 0.19 -22.53 27.21
N GLU A 175 1.30 -22.94 26.61
CA GLU A 175 1.81 -22.31 25.38
C GLU A 175 0.97 -22.71 24.16
N TRP A 176 0.73 -21.74 23.29
CA TRP A 176 0.01 -21.93 22.04
C TRP A 176 0.39 -20.88 21.00
N ILE A 177 0.16 -21.23 19.74
CA ILE A 177 0.40 -20.40 18.56
C ILE A 177 -0.89 -20.43 17.73
N GLU A 178 -1.28 -19.30 17.19
CA GLU A 178 -2.39 -19.18 16.25
C GLU A 178 -1.89 -18.73 14.89
N LEU A 179 -2.45 -19.35 13.86
CA LEU A 179 -2.31 -18.90 12.48
C LEU A 179 -3.62 -18.28 11.99
N VAL A 180 -3.53 -17.35 11.05
CA VAL A 180 -4.69 -16.74 10.37
C VAL A 180 -4.46 -16.77 8.86
N ASN A 181 -5.48 -17.14 8.09
CA ASN A 181 -5.46 -16.91 6.64
C ASN A 181 -6.06 -15.53 6.35
N LEU A 182 -5.24 -14.60 5.89
CA LEU A 182 -5.66 -13.26 5.47
C LEU A 182 -5.77 -13.13 3.95
N GLY A 183 -5.42 -14.18 3.21
CA GLY A 183 -5.53 -14.20 1.77
C GLY A 183 -6.99 -14.33 1.31
N PRO A 184 -7.28 -13.97 0.05
CA PRO A 184 -8.63 -14.04 -0.51
C PRO A 184 -9.09 -15.48 -0.80
N GLY A 185 -8.15 -16.43 -0.85
CA GLY A 185 -8.36 -17.83 -1.22
C GLY A 185 -8.37 -18.82 -0.06
N VAL A 186 -8.85 -20.04 -0.33
CA VAL A 186 -8.73 -21.16 0.62
C VAL A 186 -7.36 -21.78 0.49
N VAL A 187 -6.63 -21.92 1.60
CA VAL A 187 -5.29 -22.51 1.62
C VAL A 187 -5.34 -23.90 2.22
N ASP A 188 -4.79 -24.91 1.55
CA ASP A 188 -4.59 -26.23 2.14
C ASP A 188 -3.23 -26.30 2.82
N ILE A 189 -3.23 -26.25 4.16
CA ILE A 189 -2.02 -26.19 4.98
C ILE A 189 -1.59 -27.58 5.49
N VAL A 190 -2.12 -28.66 4.91
CA VAL A 190 -1.68 -30.01 5.30
C VAL A 190 -0.20 -30.21 4.99
N GLY A 191 0.55 -30.74 5.96
CA GLY A 191 1.99 -30.99 5.82
C GLY A 191 2.87 -29.77 6.04
N TRP A 192 2.31 -28.57 6.23
CA TRP A 192 3.06 -27.39 6.67
C TRP A 192 3.64 -27.63 8.06
N THR A 193 4.72 -26.92 8.40
CA THR A 193 5.44 -27.10 9.66
C THR A 193 5.57 -25.82 10.45
N ILE A 194 5.34 -25.90 11.76
CA ILE A 194 5.80 -24.88 12.71
C ILE A 194 7.12 -25.35 13.29
N LEU A 195 8.12 -24.47 13.26
CA LEU A 195 9.45 -24.71 13.82
C LEU A 195 9.78 -23.70 14.92
N ASP A 196 10.66 -24.16 15.80
CA ASP A 196 11.37 -23.38 16.82
C ASP A 196 12.83 -23.13 16.38
N ALA A 197 13.52 -22.16 16.98
CA ALA A 197 14.94 -21.83 16.76
C ALA A 197 15.87 -23.05 16.85
N SER A 198 15.49 -24.07 17.62
CA SER A 198 16.25 -25.33 17.74
C SER A 198 16.04 -26.32 16.58
N ASN A 199 15.23 -25.97 15.58
CA ASN A 199 14.67 -26.85 14.54
C ASN A 199 13.76 -27.96 15.08
N ALA A 200 13.29 -27.85 16.32
CA ALA A 200 12.18 -28.67 16.80
C ALA A 200 10.89 -28.21 16.09
N PHE A 201 10.03 -29.15 15.72
CA PHE A 201 8.89 -28.83 14.85
C PHE A 201 7.61 -29.60 15.20
N ALA A 202 6.49 -29.13 14.65
CA ALA A 202 5.23 -29.85 14.58
C ALA A 202 4.66 -29.76 13.16
N ILE A 203 4.11 -30.88 12.65
CA ILE A 203 3.51 -30.95 11.32
C ILE A 203 2.00 -30.72 11.44
N ILE A 204 1.46 -29.82 10.63
CA ILE A 204 0.03 -29.54 10.55
C ILE A 204 -0.68 -30.66 9.79
N GLY A 205 -1.74 -31.20 10.40
CA GLY A 205 -2.56 -32.25 9.79
C GLY A 205 -1.79 -33.56 9.55
N GLU A 206 -0.87 -33.94 10.43
CA GLU A 206 -0.13 -35.21 10.29
C GLU A 206 -1.09 -36.40 10.16
N GLY A 207 -1.09 -37.04 8.98
CA GLY A 207 -1.98 -38.16 8.66
C GLY A 207 -3.37 -37.76 8.13
N GLU A 208 -3.64 -36.47 7.98
CA GLU A 208 -4.83 -35.94 7.30
C GLU A 208 -4.58 -35.83 5.79
N SER A 209 -5.66 -35.83 5.00
CA SER A 209 -5.57 -35.68 3.53
C SER A 209 -5.68 -34.23 3.06
N SER A 210 -6.16 -33.33 3.91
CA SER A 210 -6.35 -31.91 3.63
C SER A 210 -6.69 -31.17 4.93
N VAL A 211 -6.15 -29.97 5.08
CA VAL A 211 -6.45 -29.00 6.13
C VAL A 211 -6.76 -27.67 5.47
N GLN A 212 -8.02 -27.45 5.10
CA GLN A 212 -8.44 -26.21 4.47
C GLN A 212 -8.61 -25.09 5.50
N LEU A 213 -7.89 -23.99 5.29
CA LEU A 213 -8.01 -22.75 6.04
C LEU A 213 -8.66 -21.71 5.12
N LEU A 214 -9.91 -21.34 5.40
CA LEU A 214 -10.66 -20.36 4.62
C LEU A 214 -10.16 -18.93 4.92
N PRO A 215 -10.44 -17.94 4.05
CA PRO A 215 -10.19 -16.53 4.34
C PRO A 215 -10.78 -16.10 5.69
N GLY A 216 -9.98 -15.39 6.49
CA GLY A 216 -10.31 -14.93 7.84
C GLY A 216 -10.38 -16.04 8.90
N GLN A 217 -10.04 -17.28 8.57
CA GLN A 217 -10.12 -18.40 9.51
C GLN A 217 -8.82 -18.57 10.30
N PHE A 218 -8.98 -18.90 11.59
CA PHE A 218 -7.88 -19.19 12.50
C PHE A 218 -7.55 -20.70 12.59
N TYR A 219 -6.28 -21.00 12.87
CA TYR A 219 -5.79 -22.36 13.14
C TYR A 219 -4.94 -22.38 14.42
N LEU A 220 -5.37 -23.16 15.41
CA LEU A 220 -4.72 -23.19 16.73
C LEU A 220 -3.78 -24.39 16.86
N LEU A 221 -2.55 -24.10 17.29
CA LEU A 221 -1.57 -25.07 17.75
C LEU A 221 -1.31 -24.87 19.24
N GLY A 222 -1.09 -25.94 20.00
CA GLY A 222 -0.85 -25.82 21.44
C GLY A 222 -0.13 -27.01 22.04
N LYS A 223 0.30 -26.89 23.30
CA LYS A 223 0.90 -28.02 24.05
C LYS A 223 -0.06 -29.16 24.36
N SER A 224 -1.36 -28.86 24.38
CA SER A 224 -2.41 -29.83 24.67
C SER A 224 -3.72 -29.45 23.99
N ASP A 225 -4.43 -30.45 23.50
CA ASP A 225 -5.77 -30.36 22.93
C ASP A 225 -6.89 -30.40 23.98
N GLN A 226 -6.56 -30.46 25.27
CA GLN A 226 -7.54 -30.55 26.36
C GLN A 226 -7.72 -29.18 27.03
N PRO A 227 -8.85 -28.48 26.80
CA PRO A 227 -9.11 -27.15 27.36
C PRO A 227 -9.00 -27.09 28.89
N SER A 228 -9.27 -28.20 29.58
CA SER A 228 -9.21 -28.26 31.04
C SER A 228 -7.80 -28.14 31.63
N ILE A 229 -6.75 -28.31 30.83
CA ILE A 229 -5.36 -28.25 31.31
C ILE A 229 -4.52 -27.19 30.59
N ASN A 230 -4.84 -26.83 29.35
CA ASN A 230 -4.10 -25.83 28.56
C ASN A 230 -4.50 -24.37 28.85
N GLY A 231 -5.10 -24.11 30.02
CA GLY A 231 -5.59 -22.78 30.37
C GLY A 231 -6.91 -22.39 29.69
N GLY A 232 -7.57 -23.30 28.97
CA GLY A 232 -8.89 -23.08 28.37
C GLY A 232 -8.86 -22.70 26.89
N VAL A 233 -7.75 -22.92 26.21
CA VAL A 233 -7.63 -22.72 24.75
C VAL A 233 -8.54 -23.72 24.04
N PRO A 234 -9.54 -23.27 23.26
CA PRO A 234 -10.47 -24.15 22.56
C PRO A 234 -9.83 -24.73 21.29
N ASN A 235 -10.35 -25.85 20.80
CA ASN A 235 -10.13 -26.35 19.43
C ASN A 235 -8.66 -26.37 18.93
N VAL A 236 -7.68 -26.64 19.80
CA VAL A 236 -6.29 -26.88 19.37
C VAL A 236 -6.28 -28.07 18.40
N ARG A 237 -5.77 -27.84 17.19
CA ARG A 237 -5.78 -28.81 16.09
C ARG A 237 -4.45 -29.51 15.86
N THR A 238 -3.35 -28.85 16.20
CA THR A 238 -2.00 -29.45 16.16
C THR A 238 -1.35 -29.34 17.53
N ILE A 239 -0.70 -30.43 17.97
CA ILE A 239 0.04 -30.44 19.23
C ILE A 239 1.53 -30.30 18.93
N PHE A 240 2.19 -29.33 19.58
CA PHE A 240 3.66 -29.20 19.55
C PHE A 240 4.28 -29.52 20.90
N SER A 241 5.56 -29.89 20.89
CA SER A 241 6.30 -30.33 22.10
C SER A 241 7.52 -29.50 22.47
N PHE A 242 8.02 -28.67 21.53
CA PHE A 242 9.08 -27.69 21.79
C PHE A 242 8.58 -26.56 22.68
N GLY A 243 9.46 -25.91 23.46
CA GLY A 243 9.14 -24.78 24.33
C GLY A 243 9.15 -23.46 23.58
N LEU A 244 8.37 -22.49 24.05
CA LEU A 244 8.49 -21.09 23.66
C LEU A 244 9.18 -20.34 24.80
N SER A 245 10.33 -19.73 24.55
CA SER A 245 11.10 -19.03 25.58
C SER A 245 10.39 -17.77 26.08
N ASN A 246 10.27 -17.61 27.41
CA ASN A 246 9.68 -16.42 28.05
C ASN A 246 10.54 -15.15 27.89
N ALA A 247 11.75 -15.28 27.34
CA ALA A 247 12.66 -14.18 27.07
C ALA A 247 12.54 -13.71 25.61
N SER A 248 13.15 -14.44 24.69
CA SER A 248 13.07 -14.25 23.23
C SER A 248 13.17 -15.61 22.57
N ASP A 249 12.52 -15.77 21.42
CA ASP A 249 12.56 -17.00 20.62
C ASP A 249 12.18 -16.73 19.16
N GLU A 250 12.25 -17.78 18.34
CA GLU A 250 11.85 -17.75 16.93
C GLU A 250 10.75 -18.77 16.67
N VAL A 251 9.65 -18.33 16.04
CA VAL A 251 8.60 -19.20 15.50
C VAL A 251 8.59 -19.06 13.99
N ILE A 252 8.76 -20.19 13.28
CA ILE A 252 8.79 -20.24 11.82
C ILE A 252 7.61 -21.06 11.33
N LEU A 253 6.85 -20.54 10.37
CA LEU A 253 5.89 -21.27 9.58
C LEU A 253 6.51 -21.61 8.23
N GLN A 254 6.55 -22.89 7.89
CA GLN A 254 7.03 -23.37 6.59
C GLN A 254 5.93 -24.12 5.84
N ASP A 255 5.91 -23.97 4.51
CA ASP A 255 5.04 -24.73 3.62
C ASP A 255 5.44 -26.22 3.57
N ALA A 256 4.66 -27.01 2.82
CA ALA A 256 4.94 -28.45 2.67
C ALA A 256 6.25 -28.76 1.92
N ASN A 257 6.85 -27.78 1.24
CA ASN A 257 8.13 -27.91 0.55
C ASN A 257 9.32 -27.46 1.43
N GLY A 258 9.05 -26.90 2.60
CA GLY A 258 10.05 -26.36 3.53
C GLY A 258 10.49 -24.94 3.19
N LEU A 259 9.69 -24.19 2.43
CA LEU A 259 9.86 -22.76 2.22
C LEU A 259 9.23 -22.01 3.39
N ASP A 260 9.89 -20.99 3.91
CA ASP A 260 9.33 -20.13 4.94
C ASP A 260 8.15 -19.33 4.37
N VAL A 261 7.06 -19.29 5.13
CA VAL A 261 5.83 -18.52 4.82
C VAL A 261 5.69 -17.35 5.78
N ASP A 262 6.09 -17.54 7.04
CA ASP A 262 6.16 -16.48 8.03
C ASP A 262 7.19 -16.83 9.09
N ARG A 263 7.78 -15.81 9.71
CA ARG A 263 8.81 -15.96 10.75
C ARG A 263 8.72 -14.81 11.74
N VAL A 264 8.60 -15.14 13.01
CA VAL A 264 8.52 -14.17 14.11
C VAL A 264 9.64 -14.43 15.12
N LEU A 265 10.60 -13.51 15.20
CA LEU A 265 11.68 -13.44 16.18
C LEU A 265 11.26 -12.54 17.35
N TYR A 266 10.33 -13.02 18.17
CA TYR A 266 9.73 -12.19 19.22
C TYR A 266 10.72 -11.86 20.33
N ASN A 267 10.59 -10.65 20.88
CA ASN A 267 11.45 -10.08 21.93
C ASN A 267 12.96 -9.98 21.57
N GLU A 268 13.35 -10.18 20.31
CA GLU A 268 14.70 -9.88 19.83
C GLU A 268 14.82 -8.39 19.43
N GLY A 269 16.02 -7.80 19.54
CA GLY A 269 16.26 -6.40 19.10
C GLY A 269 15.65 -5.29 19.97
N GLY A 270 14.76 -5.62 20.92
CA GLY A 270 14.06 -4.68 21.80
C GLY A 270 12.83 -4.03 21.16
N GLY A 271 12.03 -3.29 21.94
CA GLY A 271 10.81 -2.63 21.43
C GLY A 271 9.53 -3.47 21.56
N TRP A 272 9.66 -4.79 21.70
CA TRP A 272 8.53 -5.71 21.86
C TRP A 272 7.75 -5.49 23.17
N PRO A 273 6.42 -5.70 23.15
CA PRO A 273 5.61 -5.62 24.35
C PRO A 273 5.86 -6.83 25.25
N ALA A 274 5.96 -6.58 26.57
CA ALA A 274 6.19 -7.64 27.55
C ALA A 274 4.85 -8.23 28.01
N CYS A 275 4.51 -9.42 27.51
CA CYS A 275 3.18 -10.01 27.63
C CYS A 275 3.10 -11.17 28.65
N SER A 276 3.62 -11.00 29.86
CA SER A 276 3.43 -12.05 30.88
C SER A 276 1.95 -12.24 31.24
N GLY A 277 1.43 -13.46 31.09
CA GLY A 277 0.01 -13.81 31.25
C GLY A 277 -0.91 -13.28 30.13
N ALA A 278 -0.33 -12.84 29.02
CA ALA A 278 -1.04 -12.42 27.82
C ALA A 278 -0.33 -12.96 26.58
N SER A 279 -1.07 -13.27 25.53
CA SER A 279 -0.45 -13.53 24.24
C SER A 279 0.09 -12.25 23.62
N LEU A 280 1.14 -12.42 22.83
CA LEU A 280 1.63 -11.46 21.86
C LEU A 280 0.73 -11.56 20.62
N ALA A 281 -0.09 -10.55 20.39
CA ALA A 281 -1.09 -10.51 19.32
C ALA A 281 -0.68 -9.50 18.25
N ARG A 282 -0.76 -9.90 16.98
CA ARG A 282 -0.51 -9.03 15.83
C ARG A 282 -1.58 -7.94 15.77
N ILE A 283 -1.20 -6.68 15.57
CA ILE A 283 -2.14 -5.53 15.52
C ILE A 283 -2.34 -4.98 14.11
N ASP A 284 -1.35 -5.13 13.25
CA ASP A 284 -1.37 -4.71 11.87
C ASP A 284 -1.17 -5.94 10.98
N THR A 285 -2.14 -6.11 10.10
CA THR A 285 -2.12 -7.15 9.08
C THR A 285 -1.48 -6.61 7.82
N ASP A 286 -0.44 -5.80 7.93
CA ASP A 286 0.39 -5.37 6.82
C ASP A 286 1.34 -6.52 6.42
N PRO A 287 1.24 -7.08 5.21
CA PRO A 287 2.11 -8.15 4.73
C PRO A 287 3.41 -7.70 4.08
N THR A 288 3.70 -6.39 3.97
CA THR A 288 4.86 -5.87 3.20
C THR A 288 6.11 -6.73 3.40
N ASP A 289 6.70 -7.20 2.31
CA ASP A 289 7.99 -7.90 2.21
C ASP A 289 8.86 -7.09 1.23
N ALA A 290 9.32 -5.93 1.68
CA ALA A 290 10.03 -4.96 0.86
C ALA A 290 11.41 -5.46 0.43
N ASP A 291 11.94 -6.51 1.07
CA ASP A 291 13.21 -7.12 0.69
C ASP A 291 13.09 -8.38 -0.19
N GLY A 292 11.86 -8.89 -0.37
CA GLY A 292 11.50 -9.96 -1.29
C GLY A 292 12.08 -11.32 -0.88
N ASP A 293 12.33 -11.53 0.42
CA ASP A 293 12.87 -12.78 0.95
C ASP A 293 11.81 -13.87 1.19
N GLY A 294 10.53 -13.51 1.01
CA GLY A 294 9.36 -14.36 1.21
C GLY A 294 8.79 -14.32 2.63
N ILE A 295 9.25 -13.39 3.48
CA ILE A 295 8.79 -13.19 4.86
C ILE A 295 8.24 -11.77 5.00
N PRO A 296 7.03 -11.59 5.55
CA PRO A 296 6.52 -10.24 5.84
C PRO A 296 7.46 -9.47 6.80
N ASP A 297 7.93 -8.30 6.37
CA ASP A 297 8.75 -7.36 7.16
C ASP A 297 8.08 -7.01 8.49
N SER A 298 6.76 -6.87 8.46
CA SER A 298 5.95 -6.51 9.63
C SER A 298 5.96 -7.59 10.71
N SER A 299 6.29 -8.85 10.39
CA SER A 299 6.31 -9.95 11.36
C SER A 299 7.40 -9.77 12.42
N ASN A 300 8.48 -9.07 12.08
CA ASN A 300 9.60 -8.79 12.98
C ASN A 300 9.69 -7.32 13.41
N ASP A 301 8.71 -6.49 13.04
CA ASP A 301 8.55 -5.15 13.59
C ASP A 301 7.81 -5.20 14.94
N PRO A 302 8.46 -4.85 16.07
CA PRO A 302 7.81 -4.86 17.38
C PRO A 302 6.60 -3.93 17.50
N THR A 303 6.48 -2.92 16.64
CA THR A 303 5.33 -2.02 16.61
C THR A 303 4.07 -2.69 16.05
N ASN A 304 4.23 -3.80 15.32
CA ASN A 304 3.14 -4.63 14.82
C ASN A 304 2.58 -5.62 15.88
N TRP A 305 3.01 -5.52 17.14
CA TRP A 305 2.57 -6.45 18.16
C TRP A 305 2.11 -5.73 19.43
N ALA A 306 1.05 -6.27 20.05
CA ALA A 306 0.55 -5.81 21.34
C ALA A 306 0.20 -7.00 22.23
N CYS A 307 0.20 -6.77 23.54
CA CYS A 307 -0.33 -7.78 24.45
C CYS A 307 -1.84 -7.83 24.37
N ALA A 308 -2.39 -9.03 24.20
CA ALA A 308 -3.82 -9.24 24.19
C ALA A 308 -4.47 -8.74 25.49
N THR A 309 -5.70 -8.24 25.37
CA THR A 309 -6.43 -7.63 26.50
C THR A 309 -7.64 -8.43 26.95
N ALA A 310 -8.23 -9.23 26.06
CA ALA A 310 -9.38 -10.08 26.33
C ALA A 310 -8.98 -11.27 27.19
N THR A 311 -9.72 -11.56 28.25
CA THR A 311 -9.48 -12.76 29.08
C THR A 311 -10.15 -13.97 28.46
N TYR A 312 -9.43 -15.09 28.39
CA TYR A 312 -9.99 -16.39 28.00
C TYR A 312 -9.80 -17.43 29.11
N GLY A 313 -10.58 -18.51 29.03
CA GLY A 313 -10.37 -19.73 29.82
C GLY A 313 -10.12 -19.50 31.32
N ALA A 314 -8.94 -19.90 31.78
CA ALA A 314 -8.54 -19.91 33.18
C ALA A 314 -8.07 -18.56 33.73
N GLY A 315 -7.88 -17.54 32.89
CA GLY A 315 -7.57 -16.17 33.34
C GLY A 315 -6.43 -15.45 32.61
N ASP A 316 -5.67 -16.14 31.75
CA ASP A 316 -4.73 -15.48 30.84
C ASP A 316 -5.49 -14.65 29.79
N LYS A 317 -4.76 -13.74 29.12
CA LYS A 317 -5.33 -12.88 28.08
C LYS A 317 -4.91 -13.35 26.70
N GLY A 318 -5.83 -13.27 25.75
CA GLY A 318 -5.68 -13.77 24.39
C GLY A 318 -7.03 -13.96 23.72
N THR A 319 -6.98 -14.14 22.40
CA THR A 319 -8.15 -14.24 21.53
C THR A 319 -8.17 -15.57 20.75
N PRO A 320 -7.85 -16.74 21.35
CA PRO A 320 -7.68 -17.97 20.60
C PRO A 320 -8.95 -18.37 19.84
N GLY A 321 -8.85 -18.39 18.52
CA GLY A 321 -9.87 -18.71 17.54
C GLY A 321 -10.74 -17.53 17.12
N THR A 322 -10.34 -16.30 17.44
CA THR A 322 -11.10 -15.06 17.18
C THR A 322 -10.16 -13.90 16.84
N GLU A 323 -10.71 -12.83 16.28
CA GLU A 323 -9.98 -11.60 15.95
C GLU A 323 -9.40 -10.90 17.19
N ASN A 324 -8.22 -10.27 17.03
CA ASN A 324 -7.41 -9.63 18.09
C ASN A 324 -7.99 -8.30 18.61
#